data_AF-A0A346PHJ6-F1
#
_entry.id   AF-A0A346PHJ6-F1
#
_cell.length_a   1.000
_cell.length_b   1.000
_cell.length_c   1.000
_cell.angle_alpha   90.00
_cell.angle_beta   90.00
_cell.angle_gamma   90.00
#
_symmetry.space_group_name_H-M   'P 1'
#
loop_
_entity.id
_entity.type
_entity.pdbx_description
1 polymer ?
#
loop_
_entity_poly.entity_id
_entity_poly.type
_entity_poly.pdbx_seq_one_letter_code
_entity_poly.pdbx_strand_id
1 'polypeptide(L)'
;MTDNTVRVRVAGSQFRFDREQFTRDDTLEVLERVAAKHPNTLEPVDSDDGDEEDDDIEPIPEDELDPHPSELTVDELETRLGNVDDLELLHGILEAEQSNKKRDTAVDSITGRLAELEG
;
A
#
# COMPACT_ATOMS: atom_id res chain seq x y z
N MET A 1 -11.98 -6.94 31.94
CA MET A 1 -10.58 -7.34 31.68
C MET A 1 -10.39 -7.07 30.20
N THR A 2 -9.44 -6.23 29.82
CA THR A 2 -9.16 -5.96 28.41
C THR A 2 -8.50 -7.21 27.86
N ASP A 3 -9.20 -7.95 27.01
CA ASP A 3 -8.68 -9.12 26.33
C ASP A 3 -7.61 -8.63 25.32
N ASN A 4 -6.33 -8.74 25.69
CA ASN A 4 -5.22 -8.35 24.81
C ASN A 4 -5.15 -9.32 23.64
N THR A 5 -5.51 -8.86 22.44
CA THR A 5 -5.38 -9.60 21.18
C THR A 5 -4.05 -9.26 20.52
N VAL A 6 -3.48 -10.25 19.84
CA VAL A 6 -2.25 -10.13 19.05
C VAL A 6 -2.49 -10.79 17.70
N ARG A 7 -1.95 -10.17 16.64
CA ARG A 7 -1.96 -10.76 15.31
C ARG A 7 -0.90 -11.86 15.25
N VAL A 8 -1.29 -13.02 14.75
CA VAL A 8 -0.40 -14.18 14.60
C VAL A 8 -0.52 -14.75 13.21
N ARG A 9 0.57 -15.34 12.73
CA ARG A 9 0.64 -16.15 11.53
C ARG A 9 0.69 -17.63 11.91
N VAL A 10 -0.02 -18.47 11.16
CA VAL A 10 0.03 -19.93 11.39
C VAL A 10 1.31 -20.50 10.78
N ALA A 11 2.30 -20.80 11.61
CA ALA A 11 3.52 -21.50 11.18
C ALA A 11 3.32 -23.03 11.05
N GLY A 12 2.29 -23.57 11.72
CA GLY A 12 1.95 -24.99 11.67
C GLY A 12 1.20 -25.41 10.41
N SER A 13 0.87 -26.70 10.28
CA SER A 13 0.12 -27.20 9.11
C SER A 13 -1.34 -26.74 9.08
N GLN A 14 -1.97 -26.62 10.25
CA GLN A 14 -3.34 -26.15 10.41
C GLN A 14 -3.56 -25.66 11.85
N PHE A 15 -4.41 -24.65 12.03
CA PHE A 15 -4.83 -24.13 13.31
C PHE A 15 -6.33 -23.87 13.30
N ARG A 16 -7.02 -24.15 14.40
CA ARG A 16 -8.48 -23.94 14.50
C ARG A 16 -8.78 -22.90 15.57
N PHE A 17 -9.44 -21.83 15.18
CA PHE A 17 -9.82 -20.74 16.06
C PHE A 17 -11.22 -20.25 15.71
N ASP A 18 -12.01 -19.92 16.73
CA ASP A 18 -13.41 -19.47 16.57
C ASP A 18 -14.28 -20.28 15.58
N ARG A 19 -14.13 -21.62 15.59
CA ARG A 19 -14.78 -22.58 14.67
C ARG A 19 -14.28 -22.55 13.22
N GLU A 20 -13.46 -21.58 12.85
CA GLU A 20 -12.77 -21.47 11.56
C GLU A 20 -11.45 -22.26 11.57
N GLN A 21 -11.02 -22.69 10.39
CA GLN A 21 -9.76 -23.41 10.18
C GLN A 21 -8.82 -22.54 9.33
N PHE A 22 -7.62 -22.32 9.85
CA PHE A 22 -6.53 -21.59 9.24
C PHE A 22 -5.44 -22.58 8.86
N THR A 23 -4.84 -22.38 7.71
CA THR A 23 -3.73 -23.16 7.17
C THR A 23 -2.41 -22.42 7.34
N ARG A 24 -1.30 -23.08 7.01
CA ARG A 24 0.03 -22.48 7.09
C ARG A 24 0.04 -21.15 6.32
N ASP A 25 0.68 -20.15 6.92
CA ASP A 25 0.85 -18.78 6.41
C ASP A 25 -0.40 -17.88 6.50
N ASP A 26 -1.54 -18.40 6.95
CA ASP A 26 -2.70 -17.55 7.25
C ASP A 26 -2.46 -16.67 8.48
N THR A 27 -2.95 -15.43 8.43
CA THR A 27 -2.91 -14.50 9.56
C THR A 27 -4.27 -14.41 10.23
N LEU A 28 -4.27 -14.34 11.57
CA LEU A 28 -5.48 -14.21 12.37
C LEU A 28 -5.18 -13.46 13.67
N GLU A 29 -6.22 -12.90 14.26
CA GLU A 29 -6.14 -12.26 15.57
C GLU A 29 -6.56 -13.24 16.66
N VAL A 30 -5.65 -13.50 17.60
CA VAL A 30 -5.92 -14.35 18.74
C VAL A 30 -5.59 -13.62 20.02
N LEU A 31 -6.12 -14.10 21.14
CA LEU A 31 -5.69 -13.59 22.44
C LEU A 31 -4.21 -13.90 22.66
N GLU A 32 -3.46 -12.99 23.27
CA GLU A 32 -2.04 -13.15 23.59
C GLU A 32 -1.77 -14.47 24.34
N ARG A 33 -2.67 -14.84 25.26
CA ARG A 33 -2.63 -16.13 25.97
C ARG A 33 -2.73 -17.37 25.07
N VAL A 34 -3.39 -17.25 23.91
CA VAL A 34 -3.54 -18.32 22.92
C VAL A 34 -2.27 -18.42 22.09
N ALA A 35 -1.74 -17.29 21.62
CA ALA A 35 -0.45 -17.24 20.93
C ALA A 35 0.67 -17.86 21.78
N ALA A 36 0.77 -17.45 23.04
CA ALA A 36 1.75 -17.97 24.00
C ALA A 36 1.61 -19.48 24.27
N LYS A 37 0.40 -20.04 24.13
CA LYS A 37 0.14 -21.48 24.32
C LYS A 37 0.57 -22.32 23.12
N HIS A 38 0.70 -21.70 21.94
CA HIS A 38 0.97 -22.38 20.68
C HIS A 38 2.23 -21.84 19.98
N PRO A 39 3.40 -21.83 20.63
CA PRO A 39 4.62 -21.19 20.10
C PRO A 39 5.19 -21.87 18.83
N ASN A 40 4.82 -23.12 18.57
CA ASN A 40 5.26 -23.86 17.38
C ASN A 40 4.22 -23.86 16.25
N THR A 41 3.04 -23.28 16.50
CA THR A 41 1.92 -23.30 15.56
C THR A 41 1.52 -21.88 15.18
N LEU A 42 1.69 -20.92 16.08
CA LEU A 42 1.39 -19.51 15.92
C LEU A 42 2.66 -18.70 16.13
N GLU A 43 2.97 -17.86 15.16
CA GLU A 43 4.08 -16.92 15.20
C GLU A 43 3.49 -15.51 15.33
N PRO A 44 3.78 -14.77 16.41
CA PRO A 44 3.32 -13.38 16.53
C PRO A 44 3.95 -12.56 15.41
N VAL A 45 3.10 -11.83 14.69
CA VAL A 45 3.54 -10.84 13.71
C VAL A 45 3.24 -9.48 14.33
N ASP A 46 4.28 -8.66 14.51
CA ASP A 46 4.08 -7.28 14.94
C ASP A 46 3.25 -6.58 13.87
N SER A 47 2.06 -6.11 14.25
CA SER A 47 1.22 -5.22 13.42
C SER A 47 1.80 -3.79 13.46
N ASP A 48 3.10 -3.65 13.22
CA ASP A 48 3.77 -2.37 12.96
C ASP A 48 3.90 -2.18 11.43
N ASP A 49 2.81 -2.45 10.73
CA ASP A 49 2.66 -2.17 9.30
C ASP A 49 1.22 -1.66 9.16
N GLY A 50 1.11 -0.42 8.69
CA GLY A 50 0.03 0.49 8.99
C GLY A 50 -1.35 0.02 8.58
N ASP A 51 -2.34 0.64 9.21
CA ASP A 51 -3.47 1.20 8.46
C ASP A 51 -2.92 2.03 7.29
N GLU A 52 -2.52 1.37 6.21
CA GLU A 52 -2.65 1.92 4.87
C GLU A 52 -3.95 1.31 4.37
N GLU A 53 -4.99 2.12 4.42
CA GLU A 53 -6.14 1.97 3.55
C GLU A 53 -5.57 1.82 2.15
N ASP A 54 -5.41 0.57 1.70
CA ASP A 54 -5.11 0.20 0.31
C ASP A 54 -6.35 0.64 -0.47
N ASP A 55 -6.38 1.93 -0.79
CA ASP A 55 -7.09 2.43 -1.95
C ASP A 55 -6.45 1.64 -3.10
N ASP A 56 -7.16 0.59 -3.52
CA ASP A 56 -6.90 -0.37 -4.62
C ASP A 56 -6.82 0.40 -5.97
N ILE A 57 -6.00 1.46 -6.01
CA ILE A 57 -5.59 2.17 -7.21
C ILE A 57 -4.49 1.31 -7.79
N GLU A 58 -4.87 0.39 -8.69
CA GLU A 58 -3.89 -0.35 -9.46
C GLU A 58 -2.96 0.66 -10.17
N PRO A 59 -1.63 0.60 -9.95
CA PRO A 59 -0.72 1.54 -10.58
C PRO A 59 -0.83 1.39 -12.09
N ILE A 60 -1.18 2.48 -12.77
CA ILE A 60 -1.24 2.50 -14.23
C ILE A 60 0.17 2.17 -14.75
N PRO A 61 0.34 1.12 -15.56
CA PRO A 61 1.66 0.73 -16.05
C PRO A 61 2.30 1.88 -16.85
N GLU A 62 3.61 2.07 -16.70
CA GLU A 62 4.37 3.18 -17.32
C GLU A 62 4.14 3.28 -18.85
N ASP A 63 3.91 2.14 -19.52
CA ASP A 63 3.63 2.06 -20.96
C ASP A 63 2.25 2.63 -21.38
N GLU A 64 1.32 2.81 -20.43
CA GLU A 64 0.00 3.40 -20.67
C GLU A 64 -0.01 4.92 -20.44
N LEU A 65 1.06 5.49 -19.89
CA LEU A 65 1.24 6.93 -19.74
C LEU A 65 1.70 7.56 -21.07
N ASP A 66 0.75 7.93 -21.95
CA ASP A 66 1.06 8.60 -23.23
C ASP A 66 0.61 10.08 -23.25
N PRO A 67 1.54 11.04 -23.47
CA PRO A 67 3.00 10.91 -23.47
C PRO A 67 3.58 10.66 -22.07
N HIS A 68 4.70 9.95 -22.02
CA HIS A 68 5.35 9.58 -20.76
C HIS A 68 5.96 10.83 -20.09
N PRO A 69 5.87 11.01 -18.76
CA PRO A 69 6.41 12.19 -18.07
C PRO A 69 7.91 12.41 -18.31
N SER A 70 8.69 11.33 -18.37
CA SER A 70 10.11 11.31 -18.79
C SER A 70 10.40 11.91 -20.17
N GLU A 71 9.40 11.96 -21.05
CA GLU A 71 9.48 12.52 -22.41
C GLU A 71 9.02 13.99 -22.47
N LEU A 72 8.39 14.50 -21.41
CA LEU A 72 7.93 15.88 -21.30
C LEU A 72 8.94 16.76 -20.59
N THR A 73 9.01 18.04 -20.97
CA THR A 73 9.69 19.05 -20.16
C THR A 73 8.88 19.37 -18.89
N VAL A 74 9.50 20.06 -17.91
CA VAL A 74 8.80 20.41 -16.66
C VAL A 74 7.56 21.25 -16.97
N ASP A 75 7.69 22.27 -17.84
CA ASP A 75 6.58 23.15 -18.22
C ASP A 75 5.45 22.42 -18.96
N GLU A 76 5.79 21.45 -19.83
CA GLU A 76 4.80 20.64 -20.54
C GLU A 76 4.08 19.67 -19.60
N LEU A 77 4.81 19.11 -18.63
CA LEU A 77 4.25 18.27 -17.59
C LEU A 77 3.31 19.07 -16.70
N GLU A 78 3.72 20.25 -16.23
CA GLU A 78 2.91 21.13 -15.38
C GLU A 78 1.62 21.56 -16.09
N THR A 79 1.72 21.89 -17.39
CA THR A 79 0.56 22.21 -18.23
C THR A 79 -0.38 21.01 -18.38
N ARG A 80 0.16 19.79 -18.51
CA ARG A 80 -0.64 18.57 -18.59
C ARG A 80 -1.33 18.28 -17.25
N LEU A 81 -0.57 18.28 -16.15
CA LEU A 81 -1.08 18.04 -14.79
C LEU A 81 -2.17 19.03 -14.39
N GLY A 82 -2.04 20.30 -14.80
CA GLY A 82 -3.06 21.32 -14.55
C GLY A 82 -4.40 21.07 -15.25
N ASN A 83 -4.47 20.16 -16.24
CA ASN A 83 -5.70 19.74 -16.91
C ASN A 83 -6.11 18.29 -16.56
N VAL A 84 -5.36 17.63 -15.68
CA VAL A 84 -5.65 16.27 -15.21
C VAL A 84 -6.28 16.35 -13.82
N ASP A 85 -7.50 15.84 -13.72
CA ASP A 85 -8.26 15.74 -12.47
C ASP A 85 -8.39 14.27 -12.01
N ASP A 86 -7.72 13.36 -12.71
CA ASP A 86 -7.76 11.92 -12.47
C ASP A 86 -6.66 11.55 -11.46
N LEU A 87 -7.08 11.21 -10.23
CA LEU A 87 -6.17 10.87 -9.13
C LEU A 87 -5.33 9.63 -9.45
N GLU A 88 -5.95 8.60 -10.05
CA GLU A 88 -5.27 7.35 -10.40
C GLU A 88 -4.16 7.61 -11.42
N LEU A 89 -4.45 8.45 -12.41
CA LEU A 89 -3.46 8.88 -13.39
C LEU A 89 -2.33 9.70 -12.75
N LEU A 90 -2.64 10.58 -11.81
CA LEU A 90 -1.64 11.40 -11.12
C LEU A 90 -0.71 10.53 -10.23
N HIS A 91 -1.26 9.53 -9.54
CA HIS A 91 -0.46 8.55 -8.79
C HIS A 91 0.45 7.73 -9.70
N GLY A 92 -0.05 7.25 -10.84
CA GLY A 92 0.77 6.53 -11.83
C GLY A 92 1.92 7.38 -12.39
N ILE A 93 1.65 8.65 -12.71
CA ILE A 93 2.69 9.60 -13.17
C ILE A 93 3.72 9.87 -12.07
N LEU A 94 3.28 10.00 -10.81
CA LEU A 94 4.16 10.21 -9.66
C LEU A 94 5.13 9.04 -9.48
N GLU A 95 4.62 7.81 -9.54
CA GLU A 95 5.43 6.59 -9.39
C GLU A 95 6.43 6.42 -10.53
N ALA A 96 6.00 6.66 -11.78
CA ALA A 96 6.88 6.65 -12.95
C ALA A 96 8.01 7.68 -12.84
N GLU A 97 7.71 8.89 -12.36
CA GLU A 97 8.72 9.94 -12.19
C GLU A 97 9.70 9.62 -11.04
N GLN A 98 9.21 9.02 -9.94
CA GLN A 98 10.05 8.54 -8.84
C GLN A 98 10.98 7.39 -9.25
N SER A 99 10.53 6.50 -10.13
CA SER A 99 11.26 5.31 -10.58
C SER A 99 12.32 5.60 -11.64
N ASN A 100 12.08 6.57 -12.55
CA ASN A 100 12.90 6.73 -13.75
C ASN A 100 14.04 7.76 -13.59
N LYS A 101 13.72 9.01 -13.27
CA LYS A 101 14.70 10.13 -13.27
C LYS A 101 14.71 10.98 -12.01
N LYS A 102 13.73 10.84 -11.11
CA LYS A 102 13.59 11.65 -9.89
C LYS A 102 13.76 13.14 -10.19
N ARG A 103 13.03 13.67 -11.17
CA ARG A 103 13.06 15.13 -11.37
C ARG A 103 12.23 15.72 -10.24
N ASP A 104 12.91 16.13 -9.16
CA ASP A 104 12.27 16.61 -7.94
C ASP A 104 11.23 17.70 -8.23
N THR A 105 11.46 18.56 -9.24
CA THR A 105 10.50 19.58 -9.67
C THR A 105 9.21 19.01 -10.27
N ALA A 106 9.30 17.90 -11.01
CA ALA A 106 8.13 17.22 -11.57
C ALA A 106 7.33 16.51 -10.46
N VAL A 107 8.04 15.83 -9.55
CA VAL A 107 7.44 15.20 -8.36
C VAL A 107 6.69 16.23 -7.52
N ASP A 108 7.33 17.37 -7.20
CA ASP A 108 6.72 18.45 -6.41
C ASP A 108 5.45 19.01 -7.06
N SER A 109 5.44 19.14 -8.39
CA SER A 109 4.27 19.59 -9.15
C SER A 109 3.12 18.57 -9.13
N ILE A 110 3.42 17.27 -9.24
CA ILE A 110 2.41 16.20 -9.20
C ILE A 110 1.83 16.06 -7.78
N THR A 111 2.68 16.05 -6.76
CA THR A 111 2.26 15.96 -5.36
C THR A 111 1.44 17.18 -4.95
N GLY A 112 1.81 18.38 -5.41
CA GLY A 112 1.02 19.59 -5.21
C GLY A 112 -0.37 19.47 -5.80
N ARG A 113 -0.50 18.91 -7.00
CA ARG A 113 -1.79 18.71 -7.67
C ARG A 113 -2.66 17.65 -6.99
N LEU A 114 -2.07 16.53 -6.56
CA LEU A 114 -2.74 15.50 -5.78
C LEU A 114 -3.33 16.10 -4.49
N ALA A 115 -2.53 16.85 -3.73
CA ALA A 115 -2.99 17.49 -2.51
C ALA A 115 -4.15 18.50 -2.73
N GLU A 116 -4.19 19.20 -3.87
CA GLU A 116 -5.32 20.08 -4.22
C GLU A 116 -6.62 19.31 -4.51
N LEU A 117 -6.52 18.09 -5.03
CA LEU A 117 -7.65 17.25 -5.41
C LEU A 117 -8.16 16.39 -4.25
N GLU A 118 -7.25 15.93 -3.39
CA GLU A 118 -7.56 15.11 -2.20
C GLU A 118 -8.15 15.93 -1.04
N GLY A 119 -7.72 17.19 -0.88
CA GLY A 119 -8.35 18.18 0.01
C GLY A 119 -7.95 18.12 1.49
#